data_AF-A0A4R6GJ24-F1
#
_entry.id   AF-A0A4R6GJ24-F1
#
_cell.length_a   1.000
_cell.length_b   1.000
_cell.length_c   1.000
_cell.angle_alpha   90.00
_cell.angle_beta   90.00
_cell.angle_gamma   90.00
#
_symmetry.space_group_name_H-M   'P 1'
#
loop_
_entity.id
_entity.type
_entity.pdbx_description
1 polymer ?
#
loop_
_entity_poly.entity_id
_entity_poly.type
_entity_poly.pdbx_seq_one_letter_code
_entity_poly.pdbx_strand_id
1 'polypeptide(L)'
;MHIIDVIIIVLYILLTLGVGVWVSKKASKGLDSYFLGGKTIKWYYLGLSNGSGMFDVSGTAWMVGILFLYGVKSFMFMWMWPIWNQVFVMMFLAVWIRRSKVMTGSEWILTRFGDDKAGRASHLIVAIFAVMASIGFIAYFFEGAGKFMTVVLPWDLTLALADYTLFTSEQSYALLIIFFTTIYTIKGGMFSVVTTEVLQYLIMVLAGILVAGYTFFAFTDLEIHALIPEQWKNVIFDNELRGFWSGDYQEFNRLIDTQGYKMFGAFIGMTLFKGFFASVAGPTPGYDMQRILSTRTTKEAAYMSGFTNLVLFIPRYLLIAGIVVIGLVFIAPQMAQSGAISGNDLEVILPKVINFHVPVGIKGLLLAGLLAAFMSTFSAFVNAGPAYIVNDIYKKYFKPVASDKHYIRASYVASFGVVILGVIMGFFADSINAITIWITSALYGGYVAANFLKWVWWRFNGWGYFWGMLAGLIIATFQFVLDQNKANLEAGTLLHELSVIPAIYLFPIILVFSLLGSLLGTFFTRPTNMPTLKAFYKNVHPWGWWKPVREEFVNEKIEKNNQFWLDMFNCLIGIIWQSSMILLPIFLVVRDYNKTWMSLAIFLLTSLILKFTWLDKVKKLKHKDDEEYTLAE
;
A
#
# COMPACT_ATOMS: atom_id res chain seq x y z
N MET A 1 -4.43 10.24 -30.93
CA MET A 1 -5.50 9.99 -29.93
C MET A 1 -6.80 10.56 -30.48
N HIS A 2 -7.93 9.90 -30.27
CA HIS A 2 -9.22 10.35 -30.80
C HIS A 2 -9.79 11.50 -29.95
N ILE A 3 -10.55 12.43 -30.55
CA ILE A 3 -11.07 13.62 -29.86
C ILE A 3 -12.00 13.27 -28.68
N ILE A 4 -12.78 12.18 -28.80
CA ILE A 4 -13.63 11.67 -27.72
C ILE A 4 -12.79 11.32 -26.48
N ASP A 5 -11.63 10.67 -26.67
CA ASP A 5 -10.77 10.30 -25.54
C ASP A 5 -10.21 11.55 -24.84
N VAL A 6 -9.82 12.56 -25.62
CA VAL A 6 -9.34 13.85 -25.10
C VAL A 6 -10.42 14.54 -24.29
N ILE A 7 -11.66 14.60 -24.79
CA ILE A 7 -12.78 15.22 -24.10
C ILE A 7 -13.04 14.52 -22.75
N ILE A 8 -13.01 13.18 -22.71
CA ILE A 8 -13.19 12.42 -21.47
C ILE A 8 -12.12 12.79 -20.44
N ILE A 9 -10.84 12.83 -20.86
CA ILE A 9 -9.72 13.20 -19.96
C ILE A 9 -9.87 14.62 -19.44
N VAL A 10 -10.19 15.59 -20.31
CA VAL A 10 -10.37 17.00 -19.92
C VAL A 10 -11.54 17.15 -18.96
N LEU A 11 -12.69 16.52 -19.24
CA LEU A 11 -13.85 16.53 -18.34
C LEU A 11 -13.51 15.91 -16.99
N TYR A 12 -12.75 14.82 -16.96
CA TYR A 12 -12.28 14.20 -15.72
C TYR A 12 -11.41 15.15 -14.89
N ILE A 13 -10.43 15.82 -15.51
CA ILE A 13 -9.53 16.77 -14.82
C ILE A 13 -10.36 17.92 -14.25
N LEU A 14 -11.23 18.52 -15.06
CA LEU A 14 -12.10 19.63 -14.64
C LEU A 14 -13.04 19.22 -13.50
N LEU A 15 -13.63 18.02 -13.58
CA LEU A 15 -14.51 17.49 -12.54
C LEU A 15 -13.75 17.28 -11.23
N THR A 16 -12.56 16.67 -11.28
CA THR A 16 -11.73 16.40 -10.10
C THR A 16 -11.30 17.70 -9.42
N LEU A 17 -10.81 18.68 -10.20
CA LEU A 17 -10.43 20.00 -9.69
C LEU A 17 -11.64 20.76 -9.13
N GLY A 18 -12.76 20.73 -9.84
CA GLY A 18 -14.00 21.37 -9.41
C GLY A 18 -14.52 20.82 -8.08
N VAL A 19 -14.55 19.49 -7.93
CA VAL A 19 -14.95 18.82 -6.68
C VAL A 19 -13.97 19.15 -5.55
N GLY A 20 -12.66 19.05 -5.79
CA GLY A 20 -11.65 19.36 -4.77
C GLY A 20 -11.76 20.80 -4.25
N VAL A 21 -11.90 21.77 -5.16
CA VAL A 21 -12.08 23.18 -4.79
C VAL A 21 -13.41 23.42 -4.08
N TRP A 22 -14.50 22.79 -4.54
CA TRP A 22 -15.82 22.94 -3.91
C TRP A 22 -15.82 22.41 -2.47
N VAL A 23 -15.25 21.22 -2.24
CA VAL A 23 -15.17 20.61 -0.91
C VAL A 23 -14.22 21.37 0.02
N SER A 24 -13.17 22.02 -0.53
CA SER A 24 -12.24 22.82 0.28
C SER A 24 -12.91 23.93 1.09
N LYS A 25 -14.11 24.39 0.68
CA LYS A 25 -14.90 25.38 1.43
C LYS A 25 -15.51 24.83 2.73
N LYS A 26 -15.56 23.51 2.91
CA LYS A 26 -16.10 22.83 4.11
C LYS A 26 -15.03 22.50 5.16
N ALA A 27 -13.75 22.65 4.84
CA ALA A 27 -12.66 22.36 5.77
C ALA A 27 -12.27 23.61 6.54
N SER A 28 -12.37 23.65 7.88
CA SER A 28 -11.53 24.49 8.78
C SER A 28 -12.09 24.68 10.22
N LYS A 29 -11.89 23.68 11.10
CA LYS A 29 -12.02 23.84 12.57
C LYS A 29 -10.86 23.19 13.35
N GLY A 30 -9.62 23.37 12.90
CA GLY A 30 -8.41 22.86 13.57
C GLY A 30 -7.75 21.63 12.94
N LEU A 31 -6.68 21.14 13.57
CA LEU A 31 -5.84 20.05 13.04
C LEU A 31 -6.59 18.72 12.88
N ASP A 32 -7.45 18.36 13.83
CA ASP A 32 -8.26 17.13 13.76
C ASP A 32 -9.25 17.18 12.58
N SER A 33 -9.90 18.33 12.37
CA SER A 33 -10.75 18.57 11.20
C SER A 33 -9.95 18.49 9.89
N TYR A 34 -8.74 19.04 9.86
CA TYR A 34 -7.90 19.06 8.67
C TYR A 34 -7.32 17.70 8.29
N PHE A 35 -6.72 16.97 9.25
CA PHE A 35 -6.03 15.70 8.98
C PHE A 35 -6.90 14.45 9.13
N LEU A 36 -7.94 14.49 9.96
CA LEU A 36 -8.83 13.35 10.22
C LEU A 36 -10.28 13.57 9.79
N GLY A 37 -10.58 14.72 9.19
CA GLY A 37 -11.96 15.06 8.77
C GLY A 37 -12.92 15.22 9.94
N GLY A 38 -12.42 15.52 11.15
CA GLY A 38 -13.25 15.66 12.35
C GLY A 38 -13.92 14.35 12.78
N LYS A 39 -13.50 13.21 12.22
CA LYS A 39 -14.07 11.88 12.43
C LYS A 39 -15.57 11.78 12.08
N THR A 40 -16.06 12.65 11.19
CA THR A 40 -17.46 12.63 10.73
C THR A 40 -17.62 11.97 9.34
N ILE A 41 -16.51 11.65 8.67
CA ILE A 41 -16.53 10.97 7.38
C ILE A 41 -17.02 9.53 7.60
N LYS A 42 -18.04 9.13 6.85
CA LYS A 42 -18.61 7.78 6.97
C LYS A 42 -17.56 6.73 6.58
N TRP A 43 -17.51 5.65 7.36
CA TRP A 43 -16.51 4.58 7.24
C TRP A 43 -16.37 3.99 5.84
N TYR A 44 -17.46 3.90 5.06
CA TYR A 44 -17.42 3.34 3.71
C TYR A 44 -16.77 4.29 2.70
N TYR A 45 -16.86 5.62 2.89
CA TYR A 45 -16.09 6.58 2.08
C TYR A 45 -14.60 6.51 2.43
N LEU A 46 -14.27 6.34 3.71
CA LEU A 46 -12.88 6.11 4.14
C LEU A 46 -12.32 4.81 3.58
N GLY A 47 -13.12 3.74 3.50
CA GLY A 47 -12.69 2.46 2.94
C GLY A 47 -12.52 2.50 1.41
N LEU A 48 -13.39 3.23 0.72
CA LEU A 48 -13.23 3.54 -0.72
C LEU A 48 -11.95 4.34 -0.97
N SER A 49 -11.75 5.40 -0.19
CA SER A 49 -10.53 6.23 -0.20
C SER A 49 -9.28 5.38 0.04
N ASN A 50 -9.29 4.51 1.04
CA ASN A 50 -8.16 3.65 1.35
C ASN A 50 -7.85 2.67 0.22
N GLY A 51 -8.87 2.01 -0.33
CA GLY A 51 -8.70 1.10 -1.47
C GLY A 51 -8.25 1.82 -2.74
N SER A 52 -8.79 3.01 -3.00
CA SER A 52 -8.40 3.88 -4.11
C SER A 52 -6.92 4.27 -4.02
N GLY A 53 -6.45 4.67 -2.83
CA GLY A 53 -5.04 5.02 -2.61
C GLY A 53 -4.08 3.85 -2.82
N MET A 54 -4.54 2.60 -2.64
CA MET A 54 -3.75 1.39 -2.92
C MET A 54 -3.77 0.96 -4.39
N PHE A 55 -4.61 1.58 -5.22
CA PHE A 55 -4.71 1.29 -6.66
C PHE A 55 -3.79 2.23 -7.43
N ASP A 56 -2.50 1.88 -7.50
CA ASP A 56 -1.48 2.66 -8.22
C ASP A 56 -1.21 2.10 -9.62
N VAL A 57 -0.73 2.96 -10.54
CA VAL A 57 -0.51 2.59 -11.95
C VAL A 57 0.71 1.68 -12.12
N SER A 58 1.84 2.01 -11.51
CA SER A 58 3.09 1.25 -11.63
C SER A 58 2.97 -0.17 -11.06
N GLY A 59 2.36 -0.33 -9.88
CA GLY A 59 2.02 -1.64 -9.33
C GLY A 59 1.02 -2.40 -10.20
N THR A 60 0.09 -1.70 -10.87
CA THR A 60 -0.83 -2.33 -11.83
C THR A 60 -0.11 -2.80 -13.09
N ALA A 61 0.83 -2.02 -13.63
CA ALA A 61 1.66 -2.43 -14.76
C ALA A 61 2.49 -3.69 -14.43
N TRP A 62 3.09 -3.71 -13.24
CA TRP A 62 3.81 -4.89 -12.74
C TRP A 62 2.87 -6.11 -12.62
N MET A 63 1.68 -5.95 -12.03
CA MET A 63 0.68 -7.03 -11.91
C MET A 63 0.21 -7.57 -13.27
N VAL A 64 0.04 -6.71 -14.28
CA VAL A 64 -0.24 -7.12 -15.66
C VAL A 64 0.92 -7.97 -16.20
N GLY A 65 2.16 -7.51 -16.05
CA GLY A 65 3.34 -8.23 -16.52
C GLY A 65 3.51 -9.62 -15.88
N ILE A 66 3.35 -9.72 -14.56
CA ILE A 66 3.47 -11.03 -13.88
C ILE A 66 2.29 -11.96 -14.16
N LEU A 67 1.06 -11.45 -14.28
CA LEU A 67 -0.09 -12.29 -14.66
C LEU A 67 0.03 -12.77 -16.10
N PHE A 68 0.50 -11.91 -17.00
CA PHE A 68 0.82 -12.29 -18.37
C PHE A 68 1.84 -13.44 -18.41
N LEU A 69 3.00 -13.28 -17.74
CA LEU A 69 4.11 -14.23 -17.82
C LEU A 69 3.88 -15.54 -17.04
N TYR A 70 3.41 -15.44 -15.79
CA TYR A 70 3.32 -16.57 -14.85
C TYR A 70 1.92 -17.18 -14.76
N GLY A 71 0.93 -16.58 -15.44
CA GLY A 71 -0.46 -16.95 -15.32
C GLY A 71 -1.00 -16.76 -13.91
N VAL A 72 -1.94 -17.61 -13.51
CA VAL A 72 -2.64 -17.44 -12.23
C VAL A 72 -1.70 -17.52 -11.04
N LYS A 73 -0.54 -18.20 -11.14
CA LYS A 73 0.49 -18.22 -10.08
C LYS A 73 1.00 -16.83 -9.71
N SER A 74 0.85 -15.83 -10.59
CA SER A 74 1.14 -14.42 -10.32
C SER A 74 0.54 -13.91 -9.00
N PHE A 75 -0.63 -14.40 -8.58
CA PHE A 75 -1.24 -13.92 -7.34
C PHE A 75 -0.36 -14.20 -6.09
N MET A 76 0.48 -15.23 -6.14
CA MET A 76 1.41 -15.58 -5.06
C MET A 76 2.61 -14.65 -5.02
N PHE A 77 3.01 -14.07 -6.16
CA PHE A 77 4.09 -13.07 -6.20
C PHE A 77 3.70 -11.80 -5.43
N MET A 78 2.40 -11.49 -5.35
CA MET A 78 1.95 -10.38 -4.53
C MET A 78 2.28 -10.53 -3.05
N TRP A 79 2.56 -11.74 -2.57
CA TRP A 79 2.87 -11.98 -1.16
C TRP A 79 4.26 -11.43 -0.78
N MET A 80 5.08 -11.02 -1.76
CA MET A 80 6.29 -10.22 -1.52
C MET A 80 5.96 -8.89 -0.84
N TRP A 81 4.78 -8.36 -1.12
CA TRP A 81 4.20 -7.17 -0.53
C TRP A 81 3.37 -7.55 0.71
N PRO A 82 3.15 -6.61 1.64
CA PRO A 82 2.30 -6.84 2.81
C PRO A 82 0.81 -6.85 2.43
N ILE A 83 0.43 -7.63 1.41
CA ILE A 83 -0.94 -7.69 0.87
C ILE A 83 -1.95 -8.17 1.92
N TRP A 84 -1.52 -9.04 2.84
CA TRP A 84 -2.33 -9.54 3.96
C TRP A 84 -2.51 -8.54 5.09
N ASN A 85 -1.80 -7.41 5.08
CA ASN A 85 -1.90 -6.40 6.13
C ASN A 85 -3.36 -5.96 6.34
N GLN A 86 -4.12 -5.76 5.26
CA GLN A 86 -5.53 -5.37 5.35
C GLN A 86 -6.40 -6.42 6.08
N VAL A 87 -6.08 -7.71 5.97
CA VAL A 87 -6.75 -8.78 6.73
C VAL A 87 -6.43 -8.66 8.22
N PHE A 88 -5.15 -8.53 8.61
CA PHE A 88 -4.79 -8.40 10.03
C PHE A 88 -5.36 -7.11 10.64
N VAL A 89 -5.39 -6.04 9.83
CA VAL A 89 -5.97 -4.75 10.21
C VAL A 89 -7.46 -4.87 10.48
N MET A 90 -8.25 -5.47 9.59
CA MET A 90 -9.69 -5.64 9.82
C MET A 90 -10.00 -6.55 11.02
N MET A 91 -9.16 -7.57 11.29
CA MET A 91 -9.45 -8.54 12.36
C MET A 91 -9.33 -7.92 13.75
N PHE A 92 -8.23 -7.22 14.03
CA PHE A 92 -8.00 -6.69 15.39
C PHE A 92 -7.22 -5.36 15.44
N LEU A 93 -6.29 -5.10 14.51
CA LEU A 93 -5.42 -3.91 14.65
C LEU A 93 -6.18 -2.59 14.47
N ALA A 94 -7.15 -2.52 13.55
CA ALA A 94 -7.94 -1.30 13.36
C ALA A 94 -8.67 -0.90 14.65
N VAL A 95 -9.22 -1.88 15.38
CA VAL A 95 -9.85 -1.68 16.69
C VAL A 95 -8.81 -1.19 17.70
N TRP A 96 -7.66 -1.85 17.80
CA TRP A 96 -6.60 -1.50 18.75
C TRP A 96 -6.04 -0.10 18.53
N ILE A 97 -5.79 0.26 17.26
CA ILE A 97 -5.30 1.57 16.85
C ILE A 97 -6.35 2.62 17.18
N ARG A 98 -7.61 2.40 16.78
CA ARG A 98 -8.66 3.42 16.93
C ARG A 98 -9.00 3.74 18.39
N ARG A 99 -8.82 2.79 19.32
CA ARG A 99 -9.02 3.01 20.77
C ARG A 99 -8.09 4.05 21.39
N SER A 100 -6.98 4.39 20.71
CA SER A 100 -6.02 5.40 21.19
C SER A 100 -6.51 6.85 21.06
N LYS A 101 -7.44 7.13 20.14
CA LYS A 101 -7.96 8.47 19.81
C LYS A 101 -6.89 9.51 19.39
N VAL A 102 -5.68 9.07 19.05
CA VAL A 102 -4.56 9.94 18.61
C VAL A 102 -4.69 10.37 17.15
N MET A 103 -3.85 11.30 16.71
CA MET A 103 -3.86 11.81 15.33
C MET A 103 -2.97 11.02 14.38
N THR A 104 -1.84 10.50 14.86
CA THR A 104 -0.82 9.88 14.00
C THR A 104 -0.28 8.58 14.58
N GLY A 105 0.36 7.78 13.73
CA GLY A 105 0.98 6.53 14.13
C GLY A 105 2.17 6.70 15.08
N SER A 106 2.89 7.82 15.00
CA SER A 106 3.94 8.15 15.95
C SER A 106 3.36 8.55 17.30
N GLU A 107 2.31 9.38 17.34
CA GLU A 107 1.64 9.73 18.59
C GLU A 107 1.10 8.49 19.31
N TRP A 108 0.62 7.51 18.55
CA TRP A 108 0.20 6.21 19.09
C TRP A 108 1.31 5.52 19.91
N ILE A 109 2.58 5.64 19.52
CA ILE A 109 3.72 5.04 20.22
C ILE A 109 3.83 5.55 21.67
N LEU A 110 3.46 6.80 21.92
CA LEU A 110 3.46 7.39 23.26
C LEU A 110 2.38 6.77 24.16
N THR A 111 1.29 6.26 23.60
CA THR A 111 0.28 5.53 24.37
C THR A 111 0.84 4.21 24.92
N ARG A 112 1.81 3.62 24.21
CA ARG A 112 2.44 2.34 24.57
C ARG A 112 3.69 2.52 25.45
N PHE A 113 4.52 3.52 25.18
CA PHE A 113 5.82 3.69 25.85
C PHE A 113 5.91 4.92 26.76
N GLY A 114 4.91 5.80 26.76
CA GLY A 114 4.86 7.01 27.58
C GLY A 114 5.59 8.20 26.93
N ASP A 115 5.56 9.35 27.60
CA ASP A 115 6.21 10.59 27.13
C ASP A 115 7.55 10.86 27.83
N ASP A 116 8.23 9.79 28.28
CA ASP A 116 9.57 9.88 28.84
C ASP A 116 10.63 9.97 27.72
N LYS A 117 11.92 9.92 28.09
CA LYS A 117 13.01 9.98 27.09
C LYS A 117 12.95 8.80 26.10
N ALA A 118 12.61 7.61 26.59
CA ALA A 118 12.58 6.39 25.78
C ALA A 118 11.40 6.42 24.79
N GLY A 119 10.20 6.74 25.27
CA GLY A 119 9.00 6.84 24.45
C GLY A 119 9.08 7.97 23.42
N ARG A 120 9.69 9.12 23.77
CA ARG A 120 9.95 10.21 22.80
C ARG A 120 10.95 9.84 21.71
N ALA A 121 11.97 9.05 22.02
CA ALA A 121 12.89 8.52 21.00
C ALA A 121 12.15 7.60 20.01
N SER A 122 11.32 6.68 20.52
CA SER A 122 10.48 5.81 19.69
C SER A 122 9.47 6.58 18.84
N HIS A 123 8.85 7.60 19.43
CA HIS A 123 7.92 8.50 18.75
C HIS A 123 8.59 9.22 17.58
N LEU A 124 9.79 9.77 17.80
CA LEU A 124 10.52 10.54 16.79
C LEU A 124 11.00 9.67 15.63
N ILE A 125 11.56 8.48 15.89
CA ILE A 125 12.03 7.60 14.81
C ILE A 125 10.88 7.16 13.89
N VAL A 126 9.67 6.97 14.42
CA VAL A 126 8.46 6.66 13.64
C VAL A 126 7.99 7.87 12.83
N ALA A 127 8.03 9.08 13.42
CA ALA A 127 7.67 10.29 12.69
C ALA A 127 8.65 10.56 11.53
N ILE A 128 9.96 10.44 11.76
CA ILE A 128 10.99 10.58 10.71
C ILE A 128 10.79 9.53 9.63
N PHE A 129 10.56 8.27 10.02
CA PHE A 129 10.24 7.20 9.08
C PHE A 129 9.04 7.52 8.20
N ALA A 130 7.94 8.01 8.78
CA ALA A 130 6.72 8.36 8.04
C ALA A 130 6.95 9.49 7.03
N VAL A 131 7.74 10.49 7.42
CA VAL A 131 8.10 11.63 6.55
C VAL A 131 9.01 11.16 5.41
N MET A 132 10.05 10.37 5.69
CA MET A 132 10.93 9.81 4.66
C MET A 132 10.17 8.89 3.70
N ALA A 133 9.27 8.06 4.21
CA ALA A 133 8.40 7.23 3.38
C ALA A 133 7.51 8.09 2.48
N SER A 134 6.93 9.18 3.00
CA SER A 134 6.09 10.09 2.21
C SER A 134 6.88 10.79 1.09
N ILE A 135 8.10 11.26 1.38
CA ILE A 135 9.02 11.84 0.39
C ILE A 135 9.37 10.80 -0.68
N GLY A 136 9.69 9.58 -0.27
CA GLY A 136 9.98 8.44 -1.14
C GLY A 136 8.86 8.11 -2.10
N PHE A 137 7.65 7.97 -1.58
CA PHE A 137 6.48 7.69 -2.40
C PHE A 137 6.17 8.86 -3.35
N ILE A 138 6.38 10.11 -2.96
CA ILE A 138 6.25 11.26 -3.88
C ILE A 138 7.28 11.19 -5.01
N ALA A 139 8.54 10.83 -4.71
CA ALA A 139 9.56 10.62 -5.74
C ALA A 139 9.15 9.49 -6.70
N TYR A 140 8.62 8.39 -6.17
CA TYR A 140 8.05 7.29 -6.95
C TYR A 140 6.92 7.76 -7.87
N PHE A 141 6.01 8.62 -7.40
CA PHE A 141 4.93 9.16 -8.23
C PHE A 141 5.45 10.11 -9.30
N PHE A 142 6.43 10.95 -8.99
CA PHE A 142 7.03 11.85 -9.96
C PHE A 142 7.56 11.07 -11.17
N GLU A 143 8.37 10.05 -10.90
CA GLU A 143 8.96 9.20 -11.93
C GLU A 143 7.91 8.37 -12.68
N GLY A 144 6.99 7.72 -11.93
CA GLY A 144 5.98 6.85 -12.50
C GLY A 144 4.94 7.59 -13.36
N ALA A 145 4.47 8.75 -12.90
CA ALA A 145 3.52 9.55 -13.65
C ALA A 145 4.15 10.06 -14.95
N GLY A 146 5.36 10.61 -14.91
CA GLY A 146 6.02 11.14 -16.10
C GLY A 146 6.15 10.13 -17.23
N LYS A 147 6.76 8.98 -16.92
CA LYS A 147 6.95 7.87 -17.88
C LYS A 147 5.64 7.33 -18.43
N PHE A 148 4.65 7.16 -17.57
CA PHE A 148 3.37 6.62 -18.01
C PHE A 148 2.64 7.60 -18.96
N MET A 149 2.69 8.89 -18.62
CA MET A 149 2.00 9.93 -19.40
C MET A 149 2.59 10.12 -20.79
N THR A 150 3.91 10.03 -20.98
CA THR A 150 4.55 10.15 -22.30
C THR A 150 4.26 8.98 -23.22
N VAL A 151 4.07 7.77 -22.65
CA VAL A 151 3.66 6.63 -23.48
C VAL A 151 2.22 6.80 -23.95
N VAL A 152 1.35 7.34 -23.11
CA VAL A 152 -0.09 7.44 -23.34
C VAL A 152 -0.51 8.66 -24.15
N LEU A 153 0.02 9.83 -23.81
CA LEU A 153 -0.36 11.09 -24.42
C LEU A 153 0.56 11.40 -25.59
N PRO A 154 0.00 11.81 -26.74
CA PRO A 154 0.77 12.03 -27.96
C PRO A 154 1.52 13.38 -27.97
N TRP A 155 1.37 14.20 -26.92
CA TRP A 155 1.90 15.56 -26.91
C TRP A 155 3.26 15.59 -26.23
N ASP A 156 4.24 16.19 -26.91
CA ASP A 156 5.53 16.49 -26.31
C ASP A 156 5.43 17.79 -25.50
N LEU A 157 5.65 17.69 -24.19
CA LEU A 157 5.70 18.83 -23.27
C LEU A 157 7.14 19.18 -22.84
N THR A 158 8.14 18.77 -23.63
CA THR A 158 9.54 19.13 -23.39
C THR A 158 9.68 20.65 -23.35
N LEU A 159 10.18 21.16 -22.23
CA LEU A 159 10.46 22.58 -22.06
C LEU A 159 11.96 22.79 -22.32
N ALA A 160 12.28 23.42 -23.44
CA ALA A 160 13.66 23.79 -23.78
C ALA A 160 13.82 25.32 -23.78
N LEU A 161 14.97 25.79 -23.29
CA LEU A 161 15.40 27.18 -23.40
C LEU A 161 16.67 27.22 -24.25
N ALA A 162 16.53 27.71 -25.49
CA ALA A 162 17.56 27.60 -26.52
C ALA A 162 18.01 26.12 -26.68
N ASP A 163 19.31 25.84 -26.54
CA ASP A 163 19.89 24.50 -26.69
C ASP A 163 19.84 23.65 -25.42
N TYR A 164 19.29 24.17 -24.31
CA TYR A 164 19.20 23.46 -23.04
C TYR A 164 17.78 22.95 -22.80
N THR A 165 17.62 21.63 -22.69
CA THR A 165 16.38 21.03 -22.19
C THR A 165 16.27 21.29 -20.68
N LEU A 166 15.32 22.15 -20.28
CA LEU A 166 15.03 22.43 -18.87
C LEU A 166 14.28 21.26 -18.23
N PHE A 167 13.23 20.80 -18.89
CA PHE A 167 12.44 19.64 -18.46
C PHE A 167 12.12 18.75 -19.65
N THR A 168 12.31 17.45 -19.47
CA THR A 168 11.80 16.45 -20.42
C THR A 168 10.28 16.42 -20.39
N SER A 169 9.64 15.88 -21.44
CA SER A 169 8.18 15.72 -21.44
C SER A 169 7.67 14.93 -20.24
N GLU A 170 8.41 13.92 -19.78
CA GLU A 170 8.07 13.12 -18.59
C GLU A 170 8.00 14.00 -17.34
N GLN A 171 9.05 14.81 -17.12
CA GLN A 171 9.16 15.71 -15.98
C GLN A 171 8.06 16.79 -16.05
N SER A 172 7.80 17.37 -17.23
CA SER A 172 6.73 18.35 -17.41
C SER A 172 5.35 17.80 -17.07
N TYR A 173 5.02 16.58 -17.52
CA TYR A 173 3.76 15.92 -17.17
C TYR A 173 3.63 15.67 -15.67
N ALA A 174 4.68 15.12 -15.05
CA ALA A 174 4.71 14.85 -13.62
C ALA A 174 4.52 16.14 -12.80
N LEU A 175 5.25 17.21 -13.14
CA LEU A 175 5.16 18.52 -12.47
C LEU A 175 3.74 19.11 -12.56
N LEU A 176 3.11 19.05 -13.73
CA LEU A 176 1.74 19.56 -13.91
C LEU A 176 0.74 18.80 -13.02
N ILE A 177 0.76 17.46 -13.06
CA ILE A 177 -0.14 16.63 -12.25
C ILE A 177 0.09 16.90 -10.76
N ILE A 178 1.35 16.87 -10.31
CA ILE A 178 1.73 17.13 -8.92
C ILE A 178 1.28 18.52 -8.47
N PHE A 179 1.49 19.55 -9.30
CA PHE A 179 1.09 20.92 -8.98
C PHE A 179 -0.41 21.03 -8.74
N PHE A 180 -1.22 20.55 -9.68
CA PHE A 180 -2.67 20.59 -9.57
C PHE A 180 -3.18 19.76 -8.40
N THR A 181 -2.65 18.55 -8.21
CA THR A 181 -3.05 17.68 -7.10
C THR A 181 -2.67 18.26 -5.75
N THR A 182 -1.48 18.86 -5.64
CA THR A 182 -1.02 19.50 -4.41
C THR A 182 -1.95 20.63 -3.98
N ILE A 183 -2.38 21.49 -4.92
CA ILE A 183 -3.24 22.64 -4.60
C ILE A 183 -4.56 22.21 -3.96
N TYR A 184 -5.30 21.29 -4.58
CA TYR A 184 -6.60 20.88 -4.03
C TYR A 184 -6.45 20.06 -2.75
N THR A 185 -5.39 19.26 -2.65
CA THR A 185 -5.11 18.42 -1.48
C THR A 185 -4.80 19.28 -0.25
N ILE A 186 -3.86 20.22 -0.39
CA ILE A 186 -3.45 21.11 0.70
C ILE A 186 -4.61 22.00 1.14
N LYS A 187 -5.37 22.57 0.19
CA LYS A 187 -6.45 23.48 0.56
C LYS A 187 -7.59 22.76 1.29
N GLY A 188 -7.92 21.54 0.88
CA GLY A 188 -9.12 20.85 1.33
C GLY A 188 -8.93 19.82 2.44
N GLY A 189 -7.70 19.38 2.72
CA GLY A 189 -7.41 18.38 3.76
C GLY A 189 -8.15 17.06 3.54
N MET A 190 -8.37 16.31 4.62
CA MET A 190 -8.92 14.94 4.59
C MET A 190 -10.27 14.83 3.86
N PHE A 191 -11.17 15.80 4.03
CA PHE A 191 -12.47 15.79 3.34
C PHE A 191 -12.35 15.89 1.82
N SER A 192 -11.48 16.77 1.33
CA SER A 192 -11.25 16.90 -0.10
C SER A 192 -10.60 15.64 -0.64
N VAL A 193 -9.55 15.15 0.04
CA VAL A 193 -8.83 13.92 -0.34
C VAL A 193 -9.82 12.76 -0.50
N VAL A 194 -10.59 12.44 0.55
CA VAL A 194 -11.53 11.31 0.50
C VAL A 194 -12.59 11.52 -0.58
N THR A 195 -13.11 12.73 -0.76
CA THR A 195 -14.17 12.98 -1.75
C THR A 195 -13.66 12.82 -3.18
N THR A 196 -12.46 13.36 -3.47
CA THR A 196 -11.84 13.19 -4.80
C THR A 196 -11.45 11.74 -5.05
N GLU A 197 -10.93 11.03 -4.03
CA GLU A 197 -10.54 9.62 -4.14
C GLU A 197 -11.75 8.70 -4.41
N VAL A 198 -12.92 9.00 -3.84
CA VAL A 198 -14.17 8.27 -4.13
C VAL A 198 -14.60 8.46 -5.58
N LEU A 199 -14.56 9.69 -6.10
CA LEU A 199 -14.87 9.97 -7.51
C LEU A 199 -13.88 9.23 -8.43
N GLN A 200 -12.59 9.37 -8.14
CA GLN A 200 -11.49 8.73 -8.87
C GLN A 200 -11.65 7.22 -8.92
N TYR A 201 -12.01 6.61 -7.79
CA TYR A 201 -12.29 5.17 -7.71
C TYR A 201 -13.44 4.74 -8.60
N LEU A 202 -14.55 5.48 -8.64
CA LEU A 202 -15.69 5.14 -9.50
C LEU A 202 -15.31 5.12 -10.99
N ILE A 203 -14.45 6.06 -11.42
CA ILE A 203 -13.92 6.12 -12.78
C ILE A 203 -13.05 4.89 -13.08
N MET A 204 -12.17 4.50 -12.15
CA MET A 204 -11.34 3.30 -12.29
C MET A 204 -12.16 2.02 -12.37
N VAL A 205 -13.18 1.87 -11.53
CA VAL A 205 -14.09 0.70 -11.56
C VAL A 205 -14.82 0.63 -12.89
N LEU A 206 -15.36 1.77 -13.38
CA LEU A 206 -16.05 1.81 -14.66
C LEU A 206 -15.10 1.45 -15.81
N ALA A 207 -13.86 1.96 -15.79
CA ALA A 207 -12.84 1.58 -16.77
C ALA A 207 -12.55 0.07 -16.74
N GLY A 208 -12.38 -0.53 -15.55
CA GLY A 208 -12.16 -1.96 -15.40
C GLY A 208 -13.31 -2.81 -15.93
N ILE A 209 -14.56 -2.43 -15.62
CA ILE A 209 -15.75 -3.12 -16.13
C ILE A 209 -15.83 -3.03 -17.66
N LEU A 210 -15.58 -1.85 -18.23
CA LEU A 210 -15.65 -1.65 -19.68
C LEU A 210 -14.55 -2.43 -20.41
N VAL A 211 -13.33 -2.50 -19.86
CA VAL A 211 -12.22 -3.26 -20.45
C VAL A 211 -12.49 -4.76 -20.39
N ALA A 212 -12.94 -5.26 -19.25
CA ALA A 212 -13.35 -6.65 -19.13
C ALA A 212 -14.51 -6.96 -20.08
N GLY A 213 -15.54 -6.10 -20.13
CA GLY A 213 -16.65 -6.22 -21.06
C GLY A 213 -16.19 -6.24 -22.52
N TYR A 214 -15.32 -5.32 -22.93
CA TYR A 214 -14.72 -5.32 -24.26
C TYR A 214 -14.00 -6.64 -24.55
N THR A 215 -13.20 -7.15 -23.60
CA THR A 215 -12.51 -8.44 -23.72
C THR A 215 -13.51 -9.61 -23.90
N PHE A 216 -14.65 -9.55 -23.21
CA PHE A 216 -15.72 -10.54 -23.34
C PHE A 216 -16.41 -10.55 -24.71
N PHE A 217 -16.50 -9.40 -25.38
CA PHE A 217 -17.18 -9.31 -26.67
C PHE A 217 -16.22 -9.38 -27.87
N ALA A 218 -14.97 -8.97 -27.69
CA ALA A 218 -13.99 -8.88 -28.77
C ALA A 218 -13.29 -10.21 -29.08
N PHE A 219 -13.18 -11.11 -28.09
CA PHE A 219 -12.47 -12.39 -28.25
C PHE A 219 -13.41 -13.56 -27.97
N THR A 220 -13.11 -14.70 -28.56
CA THR A 220 -13.81 -15.97 -28.36
C THR A 220 -13.07 -16.86 -27.36
N ASP A 221 -13.78 -17.84 -26.79
CA ASP A 221 -13.19 -18.84 -25.89
C ASP A 221 -12.04 -19.59 -26.57
N LEU A 222 -12.20 -19.87 -27.87
CA LEU A 222 -11.20 -20.58 -28.67
C LEU A 222 -9.91 -19.78 -28.83
N GLU A 223 -10.01 -18.47 -29.12
CA GLU A 223 -8.83 -17.60 -29.25
C GLU A 223 -8.05 -17.50 -27.94
N ILE A 224 -8.75 -17.35 -26.81
CA ILE A 224 -8.10 -17.26 -25.50
C ILE A 224 -7.42 -18.58 -25.15
N HIS A 225 -8.14 -19.71 -25.25
CA HIS A 225 -7.62 -21.03 -24.88
C HIS A 225 -6.52 -21.54 -25.81
N ALA A 226 -6.45 -21.06 -27.06
CA ALA A 226 -5.33 -21.37 -27.96
C ALA A 226 -4.01 -20.74 -27.48
N LEU A 227 -4.07 -19.64 -26.72
CA LEU A 227 -2.90 -18.89 -26.27
C LEU A 227 -2.47 -19.26 -24.84
N ILE A 228 -3.41 -19.66 -23.98
CA ILE A 228 -3.10 -20.00 -22.58
C ILE A 228 -3.02 -21.52 -22.37
N PRO A 229 -1.84 -22.08 -22.02
CA PRO A 229 -1.74 -23.50 -21.69
C PRO A 229 -2.46 -23.81 -20.36
N GLU A 230 -2.82 -25.07 -20.12
CA GLU A 230 -3.52 -25.48 -18.88
C GLU A 230 -2.77 -25.09 -17.61
N GLN A 231 -1.43 -25.15 -17.63
CA GLN A 231 -0.57 -24.75 -16.53
C GLN A 231 -0.64 -23.25 -16.21
N TRP A 232 -1.00 -22.40 -17.18
CA TRP A 232 -1.23 -20.96 -16.97
C TRP A 232 -2.43 -20.75 -16.02
N LYS A 233 -3.45 -21.61 -16.10
CA LYS A 233 -4.66 -21.59 -15.26
C LYS A 233 -4.52 -22.38 -13.95
N ASN A 234 -3.35 -22.96 -13.66
CA ASN A 234 -3.14 -23.80 -12.50
C ASN A 234 -2.47 -23.03 -11.34
N VAL A 235 -3.20 -22.93 -10.23
CA VAL A 235 -2.75 -22.33 -8.96
C VAL A 235 -1.76 -23.20 -8.19
N ILE A 236 -1.76 -24.52 -8.41
CA ILE A 236 -0.86 -25.44 -7.71
C ILE A 236 0.59 -25.17 -8.14
N PHE A 237 1.49 -25.17 -7.17
CA PHE A 237 2.91 -24.89 -7.36
C PHE A 237 3.78 -26.01 -6.81
N ASP A 238 4.99 -26.11 -7.35
CA ASP A 238 6.03 -27.05 -6.95
C ASP A 238 7.22 -26.31 -6.31
N ASN A 239 8.23 -27.05 -5.87
CA ASN A 239 9.47 -26.46 -5.33
C ASN A 239 10.22 -25.60 -6.36
N GLU A 240 10.12 -25.94 -7.64
CA GLU A 240 10.73 -25.20 -8.74
C GLU A 240 9.68 -24.56 -9.64
N LEU A 241 9.85 -23.27 -9.96
CA LEU A 241 9.05 -22.61 -10.99
C LEU A 241 9.57 -23.01 -12.36
N ARG A 242 8.83 -23.88 -13.05
CA ARG A 242 9.16 -24.31 -14.41
C ARG A 242 8.36 -23.50 -15.43
N GLY A 243 9.01 -23.17 -16.53
CA GLY A 243 8.35 -22.61 -17.71
C GLY A 243 7.32 -23.59 -18.27
N PHE A 244 6.19 -23.06 -18.73
CA PHE A 244 5.08 -23.83 -19.29
C PHE A 244 4.68 -23.37 -20.69
N TRP A 245 5.36 -22.36 -21.24
CA TRP A 245 5.12 -21.87 -22.59
C TRP A 245 5.66 -22.87 -23.62
N SER A 246 4.99 -23.02 -24.76
CA SER A 246 5.35 -23.99 -25.79
C SER A 246 5.24 -23.38 -27.18
N GLY A 247 5.78 -24.08 -28.20
CA GLY A 247 5.82 -23.59 -29.58
C GLY A 247 6.57 -22.27 -29.70
N ASP A 248 5.98 -21.30 -30.41
CA ASP A 248 6.57 -19.98 -30.66
C ASP A 248 6.82 -19.17 -29.37
N TYR A 249 6.20 -19.55 -28.26
CA TYR A 249 6.25 -18.82 -26.99
C TYR A 249 7.36 -19.29 -26.03
N GLN A 250 8.24 -20.22 -26.44
CA GLN A 250 9.29 -20.78 -25.58
C GLN A 250 10.24 -19.74 -24.96
N GLU A 251 10.44 -18.60 -25.63
CA GLU A 251 11.31 -17.53 -25.13
C GLU A 251 10.83 -16.95 -23.79
N PHE A 252 9.53 -17.00 -23.48
CA PHE A 252 9.02 -16.64 -22.16
C PHE A 252 9.55 -17.54 -21.04
N ASN A 253 9.86 -18.81 -21.33
CA ASN A 253 10.46 -19.71 -20.33
C ASN A 253 11.89 -19.27 -19.99
N ARG A 254 12.66 -18.79 -20.98
CA ARG A 254 13.99 -18.21 -20.74
C ARG A 254 13.88 -16.99 -19.83
N LEU A 255 12.88 -16.13 -20.09
CA LEU A 255 12.60 -14.99 -19.21
C LEU A 255 12.30 -15.47 -17.78
N ILE A 256 11.38 -16.43 -17.59
CA ILE A 256 11.06 -17.02 -16.28
C ILE A 256 12.33 -17.48 -15.53
N ASP A 257 13.24 -18.18 -16.20
CA ASP A 257 14.50 -18.67 -15.62
C ASP A 257 15.42 -17.53 -15.16
N THR A 258 15.44 -16.40 -15.88
CA THR A 258 16.32 -15.26 -15.58
C THR A 258 15.77 -14.31 -14.49
N GLN A 259 14.50 -14.41 -14.12
CA GLN A 259 13.87 -13.50 -13.15
C GLN A 259 14.23 -13.79 -11.68
N GLY A 260 14.95 -14.89 -11.39
CA GLY A 260 15.43 -15.19 -10.05
C GLY A 260 14.41 -15.85 -9.11
N TYR A 261 13.26 -16.30 -9.62
CA TYR A 261 12.19 -16.93 -8.83
C TYR A 261 12.11 -18.46 -9.00
N LYS A 262 13.19 -19.08 -9.50
CA LYS A 262 13.22 -20.52 -9.80
C LYS A 262 12.96 -21.39 -8.57
N MET A 263 13.48 -21.01 -7.39
CA MET A 263 13.21 -21.68 -6.11
C MET A 263 11.86 -21.26 -5.53
N PHE A 264 10.77 -21.61 -6.23
CA PHE A 264 9.44 -21.09 -5.92
C PHE A 264 8.90 -21.54 -4.57
N GLY A 265 9.10 -22.81 -4.19
CA GLY A 265 8.67 -23.28 -2.87
C GLY A 265 9.32 -22.50 -1.73
N ALA A 266 10.63 -22.21 -1.86
CA ALA A 266 11.35 -21.37 -0.91
C ALA A 266 10.87 -19.91 -0.93
N PHE A 267 10.59 -19.38 -2.12
CA PHE A 267 10.00 -18.05 -2.28
C PHE A 267 8.64 -17.93 -1.57
N ILE A 268 7.75 -18.91 -1.74
CA ILE A 268 6.45 -18.95 -1.05
C ILE A 268 6.64 -19.03 0.48
N GLY A 269 7.53 -19.90 0.95
CA GLY A 269 7.86 -20.00 2.37
C GLY A 269 8.35 -18.66 2.95
N MET A 270 9.25 -18.00 2.23
CA MET A 270 9.83 -16.70 2.63
C MET A 270 8.82 -15.56 2.62
N THR A 271 7.99 -15.48 1.59
CA THR A 271 6.95 -14.43 1.48
C THR A 271 5.85 -14.61 2.52
N LEU A 272 5.45 -15.84 2.85
CA LEU A 272 4.54 -16.12 3.96
C LEU A 272 5.16 -15.78 5.32
N PHE A 273 6.42 -16.17 5.55
CA PHE A 273 7.13 -15.87 6.79
C PHE A 273 7.27 -14.36 7.01
N LYS A 274 7.81 -13.63 6.02
CA LYS A 274 7.89 -12.16 6.05
C LYS A 274 6.51 -11.53 6.18
N GLY A 275 5.56 -11.97 5.36
CA GLY A 275 4.21 -11.42 5.27
C GLY A 275 3.46 -11.51 6.60
N PHE A 276 3.62 -12.61 7.34
CA PHE A 276 3.03 -12.77 8.68
C PHE A 276 3.54 -11.67 9.63
N PHE A 277 4.85 -11.54 9.81
CA PHE A 277 5.40 -10.55 10.74
C PHE A 277 5.09 -9.12 10.30
N ALA A 278 5.20 -8.83 8.99
CA ALA A 278 4.87 -7.52 8.44
C ALA A 278 3.39 -7.14 8.65
N SER A 279 2.47 -8.11 8.57
CA SER A 279 1.04 -7.86 8.76
C SER A 279 0.67 -7.68 10.23
N VAL A 280 1.26 -8.45 11.16
CA VAL A 280 1.03 -8.28 12.60
C VAL A 280 1.64 -6.98 13.15
N ALA A 281 2.75 -6.52 12.56
CA ALA A 281 3.34 -5.21 12.88
C ALA A 281 2.34 -4.05 12.71
N GLY A 282 1.38 -4.25 11.79
CA GLY A 282 0.27 -3.38 11.49
C GLY A 282 0.57 -2.33 10.44
N PRO A 283 -0.40 -1.44 10.15
CA PRO A 283 -0.31 -0.51 9.05
C PRO A 283 0.87 0.41 9.28
N THR A 284 1.64 0.65 8.22
CA THR A 284 2.75 1.59 8.32
C THR A 284 2.24 3.00 8.60
N PRO A 285 3.02 3.83 9.32
CA PRO A 285 2.73 5.24 9.52
C PRO A 285 2.55 5.94 8.18
N GLY A 286 1.31 6.19 7.78
CA GLY A 286 0.98 6.67 6.46
C GLY A 286 -0.52 6.85 6.28
N TYR A 287 -0.96 6.85 5.03
CA TYR A 287 -2.35 7.15 4.69
C TYR A 287 -3.32 6.13 5.30
N ASP A 288 -3.03 4.83 5.22
CA ASP A 288 -3.89 3.76 5.75
C ASP A 288 -4.19 3.93 7.25
N MET A 289 -3.13 4.13 8.05
CA MET A 289 -3.28 4.42 9.48
C MET A 289 -4.07 5.72 9.73
N GLN A 290 -3.89 6.75 8.91
CA GLN A 290 -4.67 7.98 8.99
C GLN A 290 -6.17 7.73 8.74
N ARG A 291 -6.55 6.84 7.81
CA ARG A 291 -7.97 6.52 7.53
C ARG A 291 -8.58 5.78 8.72
N ILE A 292 -7.84 4.87 9.34
CA ILE A 292 -8.25 4.16 10.56
C ILE A 292 -8.51 5.16 11.69
N LEU A 293 -7.61 6.11 11.92
CA LEU A 293 -7.75 7.13 12.97
C LEU A 293 -8.87 8.13 12.67
N SER A 294 -9.25 8.29 11.40
CA SER A 294 -10.33 9.16 10.94
C SER A 294 -11.73 8.57 11.11
N THR A 295 -11.89 7.30 11.52
CA THR A 295 -13.23 6.75 11.74
C THR A 295 -13.86 7.30 13.02
N ARG A 296 -15.20 7.30 13.09
CA ARG A 296 -15.90 7.78 14.29
C ARG A 296 -15.78 6.82 15.47
N THR A 297 -15.86 5.53 15.20
CA THR A 297 -15.84 4.49 16.24
C THR A 297 -14.86 3.36 15.90
N THR A 298 -14.51 2.58 16.92
CA THR A 298 -13.71 1.36 16.77
C THR A 298 -14.38 0.31 15.87
N LYS A 299 -15.72 0.20 15.93
CA LYS A 299 -16.52 -0.65 15.03
C LYS A 299 -16.38 -0.22 13.58
N GLU A 300 -16.49 1.08 13.33
CA GLU A 300 -16.34 1.67 12.00
C GLU A 300 -14.91 1.50 11.45
N ALA A 301 -13.87 1.53 12.30
CA ALA A 301 -12.49 1.25 11.88
C ALA A 301 -12.33 -0.17 11.31
N ALA A 302 -12.93 -1.17 11.97
CA ALA A 302 -12.91 -2.55 11.49
C ALA A 302 -13.71 -2.72 10.18
N TYR A 303 -14.89 -2.09 10.08
CA TYR A 303 -15.70 -2.13 8.85
C TYR A 303 -15.00 -1.47 7.67
N MET A 304 -14.37 -0.31 7.90
CA MET A 304 -13.59 0.40 6.90
C MET A 304 -12.47 -0.47 6.32
N SER A 305 -11.71 -1.11 7.20
CA SER A 305 -10.58 -1.98 6.81
C SER A 305 -11.07 -3.24 6.08
N GLY A 306 -12.15 -3.87 6.55
CA GLY A 306 -12.74 -5.02 5.86
C GLY A 306 -13.26 -4.68 4.47
N PHE A 307 -13.94 -3.54 4.33
CA PHE A 307 -14.48 -3.07 3.06
C PHE A 307 -13.41 -2.65 2.06
N THR A 308 -12.26 -2.15 2.53
CA THR A 308 -11.09 -1.83 1.68
C THR A 308 -10.67 -3.02 0.82
N ASN A 309 -10.71 -4.25 1.35
CA ASN A 309 -10.35 -5.46 0.59
C ASN A 309 -11.28 -5.68 -0.63
N LEU A 310 -12.60 -5.52 -0.43
CA LEU A 310 -13.60 -5.69 -1.49
C LEU A 310 -13.46 -4.64 -2.59
N VAL A 311 -13.21 -3.39 -2.17
CA VAL A 311 -12.99 -2.23 -3.04
C VAL A 311 -11.72 -2.42 -3.87
N LEU A 312 -10.65 -2.93 -3.25
CA LEU A 312 -9.35 -3.01 -3.90
C LEU A 312 -9.25 -4.16 -4.90
N PHE A 313 -9.51 -5.40 -4.48
CA PHE A 313 -9.05 -6.56 -5.25
C PHE A 313 -9.94 -6.89 -6.44
N ILE A 314 -11.26 -6.93 -6.28
CA ILE A 314 -12.18 -7.36 -7.35
C ILE A 314 -12.07 -6.42 -8.57
N PRO A 315 -12.23 -5.10 -8.44
CA PRO A 315 -12.21 -4.21 -9.60
C PRO A 315 -10.81 -4.09 -10.23
N ARG A 316 -9.76 -4.07 -9.39
CA ARG A 316 -8.38 -4.00 -9.88
C ARG A 316 -8.03 -5.23 -10.72
N TYR A 317 -8.37 -6.44 -10.24
CA TYR A 317 -8.09 -7.66 -10.98
C TYR A 317 -9.00 -7.87 -12.19
N LEU A 318 -10.19 -7.28 -12.20
CA LEU A 318 -11.04 -7.24 -13.39
C LEU A 318 -10.37 -6.42 -14.51
N LEU A 319 -9.82 -5.24 -14.18
CA LEU A 319 -9.03 -4.44 -15.13
C LEU A 319 -7.78 -5.19 -15.59
N ILE A 320 -6.98 -5.69 -14.65
CA ILE A 320 -5.70 -6.38 -14.95
C ILE A 320 -5.94 -7.59 -15.85
N ALA A 321 -6.91 -8.44 -15.53
CA ALA A 321 -7.19 -9.63 -16.33
C ALA A 321 -7.66 -9.27 -17.75
N GLY A 322 -8.49 -8.24 -17.89
CA GLY A 322 -8.92 -7.74 -19.21
C GLY A 322 -7.74 -7.28 -20.06
N ILE A 323 -6.85 -6.47 -19.47
CA ILE A 323 -5.62 -6.02 -20.15
C ILE A 323 -4.72 -7.20 -20.52
N VAL A 324 -4.56 -8.19 -19.63
CA VAL A 324 -3.72 -9.36 -19.90
C VAL A 324 -4.26 -10.19 -21.05
N VAL A 325 -5.57 -10.43 -21.14
CA VAL A 325 -6.14 -11.17 -22.28
C VAL A 325 -5.91 -10.42 -23.59
N ILE A 326 -6.14 -9.09 -23.64
CA ILE A 326 -5.84 -8.29 -24.83
C ILE A 326 -4.35 -8.36 -25.18
N GLY A 327 -3.48 -8.29 -24.17
CA GLY A 327 -2.03 -8.43 -24.33
C GLY A 327 -1.62 -9.80 -24.86
N LEU A 328 -2.23 -10.88 -24.38
CA LEU A 328 -1.95 -12.24 -24.84
C LEU A 328 -2.32 -12.40 -26.31
N VAL A 329 -3.44 -11.81 -26.75
CA VAL A 329 -3.89 -11.91 -28.14
C VAL A 329 -3.02 -11.09 -29.09
N PHE A 330 -2.70 -9.84 -28.74
CA PHE A 330 -2.05 -8.93 -29.69
C PHE A 330 -0.55 -8.74 -29.49
N ILE A 331 -0.07 -8.80 -28.24
CA ILE A 331 1.33 -8.46 -27.90
C ILE A 331 2.18 -9.72 -27.78
N ALA A 332 1.66 -10.82 -27.23
CA ALA A 332 2.44 -12.06 -27.06
C ALA A 332 3.07 -12.58 -28.36
N PRO A 333 2.35 -12.63 -29.51
CA PRO A 333 2.95 -13.09 -30.77
C PRO A 333 4.10 -12.21 -31.25
N GLN A 334 4.00 -10.88 -31.04
CA GLN A 334 5.04 -9.93 -31.43
C GLN A 334 6.30 -10.08 -30.55
N MET A 335 6.10 -10.27 -29.24
CA MET A 335 7.20 -10.50 -28.29
C MET A 335 7.90 -11.83 -28.54
N ALA A 336 7.15 -12.88 -28.88
CA ALA A 336 7.72 -14.17 -29.24
C ALA A 336 8.66 -14.08 -30.46
N GLN A 337 8.31 -13.24 -31.43
CA GLN A 337 9.09 -13.06 -32.68
C GLN A 337 10.32 -12.15 -32.51
N SER A 338 10.43 -11.35 -31.45
CA SER A 338 11.57 -10.43 -31.26
C SER A 338 12.88 -11.14 -30.89
N GLY A 339 12.83 -12.42 -30.53
CA GLY A 339 14.00 -13.28 -30.27
C GLY A 339 14.74 -13.01 -28.96
N ALA A 340 14.45 -11.90 -28.27
CA ALA A 340 14.92 -11.60 -26.93
C ALA A 340 13.85 -10.83 -26.16
N ILE A 341 13.35 -11.41 -25.08
CA ILE A 341 12.38 -10.78 -24.17
C ILE A 341 13.06 -10.45 -22.84
N SER A 342 12.78 -9.27 -22.33
CA SER A 342 13.29 -8.76 -21.05
C SER A 342 12.16 -8.40 -20.08
N GLY A 343 12.50 -8.10 -18.83
CA GLY A 343 11.53 -7.62 -17.84
C GLY A 343 10.88 -6.29 -18.24
N ASN A 344 11.63 -5.40 -18.91
CA ASN A 344 11.12 -4.11 -19.38
C ASN A 344 9.99 -4.28 -20.41
N ASP A 345 10.02 -5.37 -21.19
CA ASP A 345 8.97 -5.67 -22.16
C ASP A 345 7.63 -6.01 -21.48
N LEU A 346 7.67 -6.56 -20.26
CA LEU A 346 6.47 -6.83 -19.46
C LEU A 346 5.86 -5.55 -18.92
N GLU A 347 6.68 -4.59 -18.49
CA GLU A 347 6.22 -3.32 -17.92
C GLU A 347 5.46 -2.47 -18.93
N VAL A 348 5.83 -2.56 -20.21
CA VAL A 348 5.19 -1.82 -21.29
C VAL A 348 3.93 -2.50 -21.87
N ILE A 349 3.55 -3.70 -21.41
CA ILE A 349 2.33 -4.38 -21.87
C ILE A 349 1.10 -3.52 -21.59
N LEU A 350 0.92 -3.07 -20.35
CA LEU A 350 -0.21 -2.23 -19.95
C LEU A 350 -0.36 -1.01 -20.86
N PRO A 351 0.65 -0.12 -21.00
CA PRO A 351 0.49 1.06 -21.83
C PRO A 351 0.38 0.75 -23.33
N LYS A 352 1.02 -0.31 -23.85
CA LYS A 352 0.83 -0.74 -25.26
C LYS A 352 -0.60 -1.20 -25.54
N VAL A 353 -1.17 -2.03 -24.67
CA VAL A 353 -2.58 -2.48 -24.79
C VAL A 353 -3.51 -1.28 -24.84
N ILE A 354 -3.37 -0.36 -23.89
CA ILE A 354 -4.20 0.82 -23.78
C ILE A 354 -4.11 1.68 -25.05
N ASN A 355 -2.91 1.82 -25.59
CA ASN A 355 -2.70 2.74 -26.70
C ASN A 355 -3.19 2.23 -28.04
N PHE A 356 -2.98 0.94 -28.29
CA PHE A 356 -3.11 0.36 -29.62
C PHE A 356 -4.28 -0.62 -29.74
N HIS A 357 -4.82 -1.12 -28.63
CA HIS A 357 -5.78 -2.22 -28.64
C HIS A 357 -7.06 -1.98 -27.82
N VAL A 358 -7.21 -0.80 -27.19
CA VAL A 358 -8.45 -0.39 -26.52
C VAL A 358 -9.23 0.57 -27.42
N PRO A 359 -10.55 0.36 -27.60
CA PRO A 359 -11.36 1.20 -28.49
C PRO A 359 -11.55 2.62 -27.94
N VAL A 360 -11.87 3.54 -28.85
CA VAL A 360 -12.20 4.94 -28.55
C VAL A 360 -13.31 5.01 -27.49
N GLY A 361 -13.20 5.97 -26.57
CA GLY A 361 -14.10 6.15 -25.44
C GLY A 361 -13.67 5.33 -24.23
N ILE A 362 -13.51 4.01 -24.38
CA ILE A 362 -12.95 3.15 -23.31
C ILE A 362 -11.50 3.56 -23.03
N LYS A 363 -10.73 3.84 -24.09
CA LYS A 363 -9.36 4.35 -23.97
C LYS A 363 -9.34 5.62 -23.13
N GLY A 364 -10.09 6.67 -23.51
CA GLY A 364 -10.17 7.91 -22.75
C GLY A 364 -10.56 7.74 -21.29
N LEU A 365 -11.54 6.88 -20.99
CA LEU A 365 -11.94 6.59 -19.62
C LEU A 365 -10.85 5.87 -18.83
N LEU A 366 -10.17 4.91 -19.44
CA LEU A 366 -9.07 4.20 -18.81
C LEU A 366 -7.90 5.16 -18.53
N LEU A 367 -7.57 6.05 -19.46
CA LEU A 367 -6.54 7.08 -19.25
C LEU A 367 -6.91 8.04 -18.12
N ALA A 368 -8.18 8.46 -18.06
CA ALA A 368 -8.70 9.23 -16.94
C ALA A 368 -8.63 8.44 -15.61
N GLY A 369 -8.92 7.14 -15.63
CA GLY A 369 -8.80 6.23 -14.49
C GLY A 369 -7.37 6.08 -13.99
N LEU A 370 -6.38 6.03 -14.88
CA LEU A 370 -4.97 5.95 -14.49
C LEU A 370 -4.43 7.29 -13.97
N LEU A 371 -4.85 8.41 -14.56
CA LEU A 371 -4.63 9.72 -13.96
C LEU A 371 -5.25 9.80 -12.55
N ALA A 372 -6.46 9.26 -12.40
CA ALA A 372 -7.17 9.17 -11.12
C ALA A 372 -6.41 8.33 -10.09
N ALA A 373 -5.84 7.18 -10.48
CA ALA A 373 -4.95 6.39 -9.64
C ALA A 373 -3.75 7.21 -9.15
N PHE A 374 -3.02 7.88 -10.06
CA PHE A 374 -1.87 8.70 -9.70
C PHE A 374 -2.23 9.84 -8.74
N MET A 375 -3.28 10.60 -9.07
CA MET A 375 -3.72 11.72 -8.24
C MET A 375 -4.22 11.27 -6.87
N SER A 376 -4.94 10.14 -6.81
CA SER A 376 -5.44 9.52 -5.58
C SER A 376 -4.28 9.19 -4.64
N THR A 377 -3.35 8.34 -5.09
CA THR A 377 -2.23 7.89 -4.24
C THR A 377 -1.30 9.04 -3.87
N PHE A 378 -0.98 9.95 -4.79
CA PHE A 378 -0.15 11.11 -4.48
C PHE A 378 -0.82 12.01 -3.42
N SER A 379 -2.12 12.31 -3.57
CA SER A 379 -2.86 13.13 -2.59
C SER A 379 -2.87 12.50 -1.19
N ALA A 380 -2.90 11.17 -1.11
CA ALA A 380 -2.88 10.44 0.14
C ALA A 380 -1.59 10.69 0.94
N PHE A 381 -0.43 10.72 0.29
CA PHE A 381 0.86 11.01 0.93
C PHE A 381 1.07 12.49 1.23
N VAL A 382 0.59 13.39 0.35
CA VAL A 382 0.62 14.85 0.59
C VAL A 382 -0.23 15.25 1.81
N ASN A 383 -1.27 14.48 2.15
CA ASN A 383 -2.05 14.69 3.36
C ASN A 383 -1.49 13.96 4.59
N ALA A 384 -0.92 12.76 4.42
CA ALA A 384 -0.46 11.94 5.54
C ALA A 384 0.89 12.41 6.12
N GLY A 385 1.91 12.64 5.29
CA GLY A 385 3.27 12.99 5.72
C GLY A 385 3.33 14.26 6.58
N PRO A 386 2.70 15.37 6.18
CA PRO A 386 2.72 16.63 6.92
C PRO A 386 2.05 16.57 8.29
N ALA A 387 1.15 15.61 8.54
CA ALA A 387 0.58 15.38 9.86
C ALA A 387 1.68 15.03 10.86
N TYR A 388 2.66 14.22 10.47
CA TYR A 388 3.81 13.86 11.30
C TYR A 388 4.73 15.06 11.54
N ILE A 389 4.96 15.91 10.53
CA ILE A 389 5.79 17.12 10.72
C ILE A 389 5.11 18.08 11.69
N VAL A 390 3.81 18.34 11.52
CA VAL A 390 3.13 19.38 12.28
C VAL A 390 2.69 18.90 13.66
N ASN A 391 2.04 17.75 13.76
CA ASN A 391 1.53 17.25 15.05
C ASN A 391 2.67 16.70 15.91
N ASP A 392 3.51 15.86 15.33
CA ASP A 392 4.49 15.08 16.09
C ASP A 392 5.80 15.84 16.32
N ILE A 393 6.23 16.67 15.38
CA ILE A 393 7.50 17.39 15.51
C ILE A 393 7.25 18.84 15.96
N TYR A 394 6.60 19.63 15.11
CA TYR A 394 6.48 21.08 15.30
C TYR A 394 5.63 21.46 16.52
N LYS A 395 4.39 20.97 16.60
CA LYS A 395 3.49 21.23 17.73
C LYS A 395 4.08 20.67 19.01
N LYS A 396 4.53 19.41 19.02
CA LYS A 396 5.00 18.77 20.25
C LYS A 396 6.29 19.37 20.82
N TYR A 397 7.29 19.70 20.00
CA TYR A 397 8.62 20.08 20.49
C TYR A 397 8.99 21.55 20.30
N PHE A 398 8.41 22.26 19.33
CA PHE A 398 8.83 23.63 18.99
C PHE A 398 7.80 24.69 19.35
N LYS A 399 6.51 24.44 19.10
CA LYS A 399 5.43 25.38 19.40
C LYS A 399 4.17 24.66 19.89
N PRO A 400 4.08 24.29 21.18
CA PRO A 400 2.95 23.54 21.75
C PRO A 400 1.63 24.28 21.84
N VAL A 401 1.69 25.60 21.99
CA VAL A 401 0.51 26.46 22.10
C VAL A 401 0.50 27.47 20.95
N ALA A 402 -0.46 27.29 20.04
CA ALA A 402 -0.72 28.20 18.93
C ALA A 402 -2.19 28.07 18.50
N SER A 403 -2.68 29.03 17.72
CA SER A 403 -4.04 28.96 17.18
C SER A 403 -4.18 27.87 16.11
N ASP A 404 -5.39 27.36 15.92
CA ASP A 404 -5.70 26.41 14.84
C ASP A 404 -5.28 26.93 13.47
N LYS A 405 -5.47 28.23 13.21
CA LYS A 405 -5.02 28.89 11.98
C LYS A 405 -3.50 28.81 11.81
N HIS A 406 -2.73 28.94 12.90
CA HIS A 406 -1.27 28.78 12.87
C HIS A 406 -0.90 27.37 12.45
N TYR A 407 -1.49 26.35 13.09
CA TYR A 407 -1.16 24.96 12.77
C TYR A 407 -1.57 24.55 11.37
N ILE A 408 -2.72 25.01 10.88
CA ILE A 408 -3.14 24.76 9.49
C ILE A 408 -2.15 25.39 8.50
N ARG A 409 -1.70 26.63 8.75
CA ARG A 409 -0.66 27.26 7.91
C ARG A 409 0.67 26.51 7.96
N ALA A 410 1.06 26.04 9.15
CA ALA A 410 2.24 25.20 9.30
C ALA A 410 2.09 23.89 8.50
N SER A 411 0.89 23.30 8.47
CA SER A 411 0.59 22.12 7.65
C SER A 411 0.72 22.40 6.17
N TYR A 412 0.29 23.57 5.69
CA TYR A 412 0.48 23.94 4.29
C TYR A 412 1.96 24.02 3.92
N VAL A 413 2.76 24.70 4.75
CA VAL A 413 4.22 24.79 4.54
C VAL A 413 4.87 23.40 4.58
N ALA A 414 4.50 22.56 5.54
CA ALA A 414 5.00 21.19 5.65
C ALA A 414 4.62 20.34 4.43
N SER A 415 3.37 20.45 3.93
CA SER A 415 2.92 19.77 2.72
C SER A 415 3.72 20.19 1.50
N PHE A 416 3.89 21.50 1.26
CA PHE A 416 4.72 21.98 0.15
C PHE A 416 6.18 21.53 0.30
N GLY A 417 6.74 21.57 1.51
CA GLY A 417 8.11 21.10 1.77
C GLY A 417 8.29 19.62 1.44
N VAL A 418 7.38 18.76 1.88
CA VAL A 418 7.42 17.31 1.58
C VAL A 418 7.28 17.05 0.08
N VAL A 419 6.40 17.77 -0.62
CA VAL A 419 6.26 17.67 -2.09
C VAL A 419 7.52 18.09 -2.80
N ILE A 420 8.09 19.26 -2.44
CA ILE A 420 9.31 19.78 -3.06
C ILE A 420 10.47 18.79 -2.87
N LEU A 421 10.67 18.28 -1.65
CA LEU A 421 11.73 17.30 -1.36
C LEU A 421 11.52 15.99 -2.15
N GLY A 422 10.29 15.51 -2.25
CA GLY A 422 9.97 14.31 -3.02
C GLY A 422 10.18 14.50 -4.52
N VAL A 423 9.80 15.66 -5.07
CA VAL A 423 10.07 16.01 -6.48
C VAL A 423 11.57 16.12 -6.73
N ILE A 424 12.32 16.81 -5.86
CA ILE A 424 13.79 16.89 -5.96
C ILE A 424 14.40 15.49 -5.95
N MET A 425 14.00 14.64 -5.02
CA MET A 425 14.47 13.25 -4.98
C MET A 425 14.10 12.49 -6.27
N GLY A 426 12.91 12.71 -6.81
CA GLY A 426 12.47 12.12 -8.08
C GLY A 426 13.33 12.53 -9.28
N PHE A 427 13.78 13.78 -9.34
CA PHE A 427 14.71 14.24 -10.39
C PHE A 427 16.05 13.52 -10.37
N PHE A 428 16.50 13.04 -9.20
CA PHE A 428 17.76 12.32 -9.04
C PHE A 428 17.59 10.80 -8.96
N ALA A 429 16.38 10.28 -9.19
CA ALA A 429 16.13 8.86 -9.15
C ALA A 429 16.48 8.19 -10.48
N ASP A 430 17.21 7.08 -10.42
CA ASP A 430 17.60 6.34 -11.62
C ASP A 430 16.42 5.62 -12.30
N SER A 431 15.46 5.13 -11.49
CA SER A 431 14.28 4.44 -11.99
C SER A 431 13.19 4.27 -10.92
N ILE A 432 11.97 4.00 -11.37
CA ILE A 432 10.84 3.57 -10.52
C ILE A 432 11.24 2.36 -9.68
N ASN A 433 11.92 1.39 -10.29
CA ASN A 433 12.35 0.17 -9.62
C ASN A 433 13.37 0.45 -8.50
N ALA A 434 14.32 1.35 -8.72
CA ALA A 434 15.30 1.74 -7.71
C ALA A 434 14.63 2.38 -6.48
N ILE A 435 13.69 3.31 -6.69
CA ILE A 435 12.91 3.90 -5.59
C ILE A 435 12.08 2.83 -4.89
N THR A 436 11.47 1.92 -5.65
CA THR A 436 10.64 0.84 -5.12
C THR A 436 11.45 -0.09 -4.21
N ILE A 437 12.63 -0.51 -4.64
CA ILE A 437 13.54 -1.35 -3.85
C ILE A 437 13.99 -0.60 -2.61
N TRP A 438 14.33 0.69 -2.73
CA TRP A 438 14.70 1.52 -1.57
C TRP A 438 13.58 1.59 -0.53
N ILE A 439 12.35 1.90 -0.93
CA ILE A 439 11.19 1.95 -0.01
C ILE A 439 10.98 0.57 0.63
N THR A 440 10.84 -0.47 -0.19
CA THR A 440 10.44 -1.80 0.29
C THR A 440 11.51 -2.54 1.09
N SER A 441 12.78 -2.29 0.77
CA SER A 441 13.91 -2.93 1.43
C SER A 441 14.41 -2.03 2.56
N ALA A 442 14.95 -0.84 2.26
CA ALA A 442 15.62 0.02 3.23
C ALA A 442 14.68 0.56 4.32
N LEU A 443 13.50 1.06 3.95
CA LEU A 443 12.55 1.57 4.94
C LEU A 443 11.79 0.42 5.61
N TYR A 444 11.08 -0.41 4.85
CA TYR A 444 10.16 -1.39 5.44
C TYR A 444 10.86 -2.58 6.11
N GLY A 445 12.08 -2.94 5.68
CA GLY A 445 12.85 -4.04 6.26
C GLY A 445 13.09 -3.86 7.76
N GLY A 446 13.42 -2.64 8.20
CA GLY A 446 13.71 -2.33 9.60
C GLY A 446 12.50 -2.11 10.49
N TYR A 447 11.30 -2.02 9.91
CA TYR A 447 10.06 -1.69 10.63
C TYR A 447 9.48 -2.89 11.39
N VAL A 448 9.63 -4.11 10.85
CA VAL A 448 8.79 -5.26 11.20
C VAL A 448 8.95 -5.73 12.65
N ALA A 449 10.18 -5.96 13.13
CA ALA A 449 10.40 -6.62 14.42
C ALA A 449 9.91 -5.78 15.62
N ALA A 450 10.33 -4.52 15.68
CA ALA A 450 9.93 -3.59 16.74
C ALA A 450 8.41 -3.37 16.74
N ASN A 451 7.78 -3.32 15.56
CA ASN A 451 6.35 -3.12 15.44
C ASN A 451 5.52 -4.36 15.72
N PHE A 452 6.08 -5.57 15.59
CA PHE A 452 5.48 -6.78 16.12
C PHE A 452 5.53 -6.82 17.65
N LEU A 453 6.71 -6.59 18.24
CA LEU A 453 6.93 -6.72 19.69
C LEU A 453 6.13 -5.71 20.53
N LYS A 454 5.83 -4.52 20.00
CA LYS A 454 5.06 -3.47 20.71
C LYS A 454 3.68 -3.95 21.18
N TRP A 455 3.08 -4.89 20.45
CA TRP A 455 1.73 -5.41 20.73
C TRP A 455 1.73 -6.52 21.78
N VAL A 456 2.68 -7.44 21.68
CA VAL A 456 2.59 -8.76 22.33
C VAL A 456 3.36 -8.87 23.63
N TRP A 457 4.33 -7.99 23.90
CA TRP A 457 5.25 -8.14 25.01
C TRP A 457 5.24 -6.94 25.96
N TRP A 458 4.83 -7.16 27.22
CA TRP A 458 4.75 -6.10 28.23
C TRP A 458 6.10 -5.45 28.54
N ARG A 459 7.17 -6.25 28.61
CA ARG A 459 8.52 -5.83 29.01
C ARG A 459 9.21 -4.98 27.95
N PHE A 460 8.76 -5.08 26.70
CA PHE A 460 9.24 -4.25 25.60
C PHE A 460 8.98 -2.77 25.92
N ASN A 461 10.02 -1.96 25.76
CA ASN A 461 10.04 -0.56 26.18
C ASN A 461 10.48 0.35 25.02
N GLY A 462 10.46 1.68 25.23
CA GLY A 462 10.76 2.63 24.16
C GLY A 462 12.19 2.51 23.58
N TRP A 463 13.18 2.19 24.41
CA TRP A 463 14.54 1.98 23.92
C TRP A 463 14.69 0.70 23.10
N GLY A 464 14.02 -0.38 23.49
CA GLY A 464 13.89 -1.59 22.68
C GLY A 464 13.26 -1.26 21.32
N TYR A 465 12.16 -0.50 21.31
CA TYR A 465 11.54 -0.07 20.05
C TYR A 465 12.49 0.74 19.17
N PHE A 466 13.13 1.77 19.74
CA PHE A 466 14.02 2.67 19.02
C PHE A 466 15.22 1.93 18.40
N TRP A 467 15.96 1.17 19.22
CA TRP A 467 17.14 0.45 18.74
C TRP A 467 16.80 -0.71 17.81
N GLY A 468 15.66 -1.37 18.02
CA GLY A 468 15.18 -2.40 17.10
C GLY A 468 14.86 -1.84 15.71
N MET A 469 14.15 -0.71 15.66
CA MET A 469 13.84 -0.04 14.40
C MET A 469 15.11 0.54 13.75
N LEU A 470 15.97 1.20 14.51
CA LEU A 470 17.22 1.79 13.99
C LEU A 470 18.17 0.72 13.44
N ALA A 471 18.42 -0.37 14.17
CA ALA A 471 19.29 -1.45 13.71
C ALA A 471 18.76 -2.08 12.42
N GLY A 472 17.45 -2.33 12.35
CA GLY A 472 16.81 -2.86 11.15
C GLY A 472 16.94 -1.91 9.95
N LEU A 473 16.72 -0.61 10.16
CA LEU A 473 16.85 0.41 9.10
C LEU A 473 18.29 0.52 8.60
N ILE A 474 19.29 0.44 9.50
CA ILE A 474 20.71 0.47 9.12
C ILE A 474 21.06 -0.72 8.22
N ILE A 475 20.71 -1.94 8.64
CA ILE A 475 21.04 -3.16 7.86
C ILE A 475 20.31 -3.16 6.52
N ALA A 476 19.04 -2.75 6.50
CA ALA A 476 18.28 -2.67 5.27
C ALA A 476 18.81 -1.59 4.31
N THR A 477 19.25 -0.44 4.83
CA THR A 477 19.90 0.60 4.03
C THR A 477 21.26 0.13 3.51
N PHE A 478 22.04 -0.59 4.33
CA PHE A 478 23.31 -1.16 3.92
C PHE A 478 23.13 -2.17 2.77
N GLN A 479 22.10 -3.03 2.84
CA GLN A 479 21.75 -3.95 1.75
C GLN A 479 21.41 -3.20 0.46
N PHE A 480 20.60 -2.13 0.55
CA PHE A 480 20.28 -1.28 -0.60
C PHE A 480 21.56 -0.68 -1.22
N VAL A 481 22.45 -0.12 -0.39
CA VAL A 481 23.71 0.45 -0.87
C VAL A 481 24.60 -0.60 -1.54
N LEU A 482 24.66 -1.83 -1.01
CA LEU A 482 25.40 -2.93 -1.64
C LEU A 482 24.84 -3.29 -3.01
N ASP A 483 23.51 -3.44 -3.15
CA ASP A 483 22.88 -3.76 -4.45
C ASP A 483 23.15 -2.67 -5.50
N GLN A 484 23.08 -1.39 -5.12
CA GLN A 484 23.39 -0.27 -6.01
C GLN A 484 24.86 -0.21 -6.43
N ASN A 485 25.78 -0.74 -5.61
CA ASN A 485 27.22 -0.70 -5.85
C ASN A 485 27.82 -2.05 -6.26
N LYS A 486 27.00 -3.06 -6.57
CA LYS A 486 27.47 -4.43 -6.83
C LYS A 486 28.51 -4.54 -7.95
N ALA A 487 28.44 -3.67 -8.96
CA ALA A 487 29.41 -3.62 -10.06
C ALA A 487 30.83 -3.18 -9.61
N ASN A 488 30.93 -2.48 -8.48
CA ASN A 488 32.20 -2.01 -7.90
C ASN A 488 32.76 -2.99 -6.86
N LEU A 489 32.07 -4.10 -6.57
CA LEU A 489 32.50 -5.11 -5.61
C LEU A 489 33.24 -6.24 -6.31
N GLU A 490 34.36 -6.67 -5.75
CA GLU A 490 35.15 -7.78 -6.30
C GLU A 490 34.37 -9.11 -6.19
N ALA A 491 34.28 -9.83 -7.30
CA ALA A 491 33.57 -11.10 -7.38
C ALA A 491 34.20 -12.15 -6.44
N GLY A 492 33.35 -12.91 -5.73
CA GLY A 492 33.78 -13.89 -4.73
C GLY A 492 34.03 -13.34 -3.33
N THR A 493 33.88 -12.03 -3.12
CA THR A 493 33.83 -11.46 -1.78
C THR A 493 32.45 -11.64 -1.14
N LEU A 494 32.39 -11.74 0.19
CA LEU A 494 31.12 -11.82 0.94
C LEU A 494 30.18 -10.66 0.59
N LEU A 495 30.71 -9.45 0.39
CA LEU A 495 29.90 -8.27 0.05
C LEU A 495 29.29 -8.39 -1.35
N HIS A 496 30.05 -8.88 -2.34
CA HIS A 496 29.53 -9.13 -3.67
C HIS A 496 28.44 -10.22 -3.64
N GLU A 497 28.66 -11.33 -2.93
CA GLU A 497 27.67 -12.39 -2.79
C GLU A 497 26.37 -11.90 -2.14
N LEU A 498 26.46 -11.09 -1.08
CA LEU A 498 25.28 -10.50 -0.45
C LEU A 498 24.56 -9.49 -1.37
N SER A 499 25.29 -8.80 -2.25
CA SER A 499 24.71 -7.80 -3.16
C SER A 499 23.89 -8.41 -4.30
N VAL A 500 24.18 -9.65 -4.70
CA VAL A 500 23.47 -10.34 -5.81
C VAL A 500 22.26 -11.14 -5.34
N ILE A 501 22.12 -11.38 -4.04
CA ILE A 501 20.96 -12.09 -3.48
C ILE A 501 19.74 -11.15 -3.51
N PRO A 502 18.59 -11.59 -4.06
CA PRO A 502 17.38 -10.78 -4.03
C PRO A 502 16.97 -10.38 -2.61
N ALA A 503 16.58 -9.12 -2.42
CA ALA A 503 16.31 -8.52 -1.11
C ALA A 503 15.31 -9.33 -0.24
N ILE A 504 14.37 -10.05 -0.86
CA ILE A 504 13.40 -10.90 -0.16
C ILE A 504 14.07 -12.01 0.67
N TYR A 505 15.19 -12.56 0.18
CA TYR A 505 15.94 -13.62 0.87
C TYR A 505 16.85 -13.09 1.97
N LEU A 506 17.15 -11.78 1.96
CA LEU A 506 17.93 -11.11 3.01
C LEU A 506 17.07 -10.66 4.19
N PHE A 507 15.73 -10.76 4.09
CA PHE A 507 14.80 -10.40 5.17
C PHE A 507 15.12 -11.05 6.53
N PRO A 508 15.48 -12.35 6.63
CA PRO A 508 15.86 -12.95 7.91
C PRO A 508 17.03 -12.26 8.59
N ILE A 509 18.03 -11.79 7.83
CA ILE A 509 19.19 -11.09 8.37
C ILE A 509 18.72 -9.75 8.97
N ILE A 510 17.94 -8.98 8.22
CA ILE A 510 17.38 -7.70 8.69
C ILE A 510 16.54 -7.93 9.97
N LEU A 511 15.71 -8.98 9.98
CA LEU A 511 14.88 -9.36 11.13
C LEU A 511 15.74 -9.70 12.35
N VAL A 512 16.82 -10.46 12.19
CA VAL A 512 17.74 -10.82 13.28
C VAL A 512 18.38 -9.57 13.89
N PHE A 513 18.94 -8.67 13.09
CA PHE A 513 19.54 -7.44 13.63
C PHE A 513 18.52 -6.51 14.28
N SER A 514 17.31 -6.41 13.71
CA SER A 514 16.21 -5.65 14.32
C SER A 514 15.75 -6.26 15.65
N LEU A 515 15.70 -7.59 15.75
CA LEU A 515 15.42 -8.31 17.00
C LEU A 515 16.55 -8.12 18.02
N LEU A 516 17.82 -8.19 17.61
CA LEU A 516 18.96 -7.94 18.48
C LEU A 516 18.90 -6.53 19.07
N GLY A 517 18.70 -5.51 18.23
CA GLY A 517 18.49 -4.12 18.70
C GLY A 517 17.31 -4.01 19.67
N SER A 518 16.21 -4.71 19.37
CA SER A 518 15.01 -4.77 20.21
C SER A 518 15.28 -5.37 21.58
N LEU A 519 15.99 -6.50 21.62
CA LEU A 519 16.29 -7.24 22.85
C LEU A 519 17.33 -6.50 23.70
N LEU A 520 18.43 -6.04 23.09
CA LEU A 520 19.47 -5.29 23.80
C LEU A 520 18.91 -3.99 24.38
N GLY A 521 18.17 -3.22 23.58
CA GLY A 521 17.50 -2.00 24.05
C GLY A 521 16.49 -2.29 25.17
N THR A 522 15.78 -3.42 25.12
CA THR A 522 14.83 -3.79 26.17
C THR A 522 15.52 -4.20 27.47
N PHE A 523 16.54 -5.07 27.41
CA PHE A 523 17.17 -5.64 28.60
C PHE A 523 18.15 -4.69 29.28
N PHE A 524 18.82 -3.81 28.54
CA PHE A 524 19.74 -2.82 29.13
C PHE A 524 19.05 -1.58 29.69
N THR A 525 17.74 -1.44 29.52
CA THR A 525 16.99 -0.30 30.06
C THR A 525 15.81 -0.73 30.90
N ARG A 526 15.30 0.20 31.72
CA ARG A 526 14.15 -0.02 32.59
C ARG A 526 12.88 -0.30 31.77
N PRO A 527 11.93 -1.08 32.28
CA PRO A 527 10.60 -1.23 31.67
C PRO A 527 9.88 0.13 31.57
N THR A 528 8.93 0.24 30.65
CA THR A 528 7.99 1.37 30.63
C THR A 528 7.24 1.47 31.94
N ASN A 529 6.97 2.70 32.38
CA ASN A 529 6.26 2.99 33.62
C ASN A 529 4.92 2.22 33.71
N MET A 530 4.69 1.57 34.85
CA MET A 530 3.51 0.72 35.05
C MET A 530 2.17 1.46 34.85
N PRO A 531 1.99 2.73 35.26
CA PRO A 531 0.77 3.48 34.95
C PRO A 531 0.46 3.56 33.45
N THR A 532 1.48 3.79 32.62
CA THR A 532 1.35 3.79 31.16
C THR A 532 0.94 2.42 30.64
N LEU A 533 1.59 1.35 31.12
CA LEU A 533 1.25 -0.02 30.72
C LEU A 533 -0.18 -0.41 31.12
N LYS A 534 -0.62 -0.02 32.31
CA LYS A 534 -2.00 -0.26 32.78
C LYS A 534 -3.02 0.50 31.93
N ALA A 535 -2.77 1.78 31.64
CA ALA A 535 -3.63 2.57 30.77
C ALA A 535 -3.70 1.96 29.35
N PHE A 536 -2.55 1.58 28.80
CA PHE A 536 -2.46 0.92 27.50
C PHE A 536 -3.24 -0.41 27.48
N TYR A 537 -3.01 -1.29 28.46
CA TYR A 537 -3.67 -2.61 28.51
C TYR A 537 -5.19 -2.48 28.75
N LYS A 538 -5.63 -1.50 29.54
CA LYS A 538 -7.06 -1.24 29.76
C LYS A 538 -7.76 -0.72 28.50
N ASN A 539 -7.11 0.18 27.76
CA ASN A 539 -7.67 0.78 26.56
C ASN A 539 -7.57 -0.16 25.35
N VAL A 540 -6.36 -0.59 24.99
CA VAL A 540 -6.11 -1.40 23.79
C VAL A 540 -6.55 -2.85 23.99
N HIS A 541 -6.34 -3.40 25.19
CA HIS A 541 -6.66 -4.79 25.55
C HIS A 541 -6.07 -5.84 24.57
N PRO A 542 -4.76 -5.78 24.25
CA PRO A 542 -4.14 -6.72 23.32
C PRO A 542 -3.99 -8.12 23.94
N TRP A 543 -3.89 -9.14 23.09
CA TRP A 543 -3.40 -10.45 23.51
C TRP A 543 -1.86 -10.48 23.55
N GLY A 544 -1.30 -11.49 24.22
CA GLY A 544 0.15 -11.67 24.35
C GLY A 544 0.61 -11.90 25.79
N TRP A 545 1.88 -11.65 26.06
CA TRP A 545 2.51 -11.78 27.37
C TRP A 545 2.30 -10.50 28.18
N TRP A 546 1.10 -10.35 28.75
CA TRP A 546 0.71 -9.20 29.57
C TRP A 546 0.45 -9.54 31.04
N LYS A 547 0.79 -10.76 31.48
CA LYS A 547 0.53 -11.26 32.84
C LYS A 547 0.99 -10.28 33.94
N PRO A 548 2.23 -9.74 33.94
CA PRO A 548 2.68 -8.87 35.02
C PRO A 548 1.87 -7.56 35.13
N VAL A 549 1.48 -6.97 33.99
CA VAL A 549 0.66 -5.74 33.99
C VAL A 549 -0.76 -6.02 34.50
N ARG A 550 -1.30 -7.22 34.24
CA ARG A 550 -2.64 -7.61 34.72
C ARG A 550 -2.67 -7.82 36.23
N GLU A 551 -1.61 -8.39 36.79
CA GLU A 551 -1.50 -8.65 38.24
C GLU A 551 -1.44 -7.34 39.06
N GLU A 552 -1.04 -6.22 38.44
CA GLU A 552 -1.03 -4.89 39.05
C GLU A 552 -2.44 -4.26 39.17
N PHE A 553 -3.50 -4.87 38.64
CA PHE A 553 -4.88 -4.44 38.85
C PHE A 553 -5.46 -5.09 40.12
N VAL A 554 -5.12 -4.54 41.29
CA VAL A 554 -5.55 -5.07 42.60
C VAL A 554 -7.06 -4.91 42.84
N ASN A 555 -7.66 -3.79 42.41
CA ASN A 555 -9.06 -3.43 42.70
C ASN A 555 -10.00 -3.53 41.49
N GLU A 556 -9.51 -3.97 40.33
CA GLU A 556 -10.28 -4.06 39.09
C GLU A 556 -10.04 -5.41 38.42
N LYS A 557 -11.10 -6.21 38.25
CA LYS A 557 -10.97 -7.51 37.60
C LYS A 557 -10.86 -7.33 36.08
N ILE A 558 -9.63 -7.23 35.57
CA ILE A 558 -9.36 -7.19 34.13
C ILE A 558 -9.13 -8.60 33.59
N GLU A 559 -10.01 -9.05 32.69
CA GLU A 559 -9.88 -10.36 32.06
C GLU A 559 -8.70 -10.44 31.07
N LYS A 560 -8.23 -11.66 30.81
CA LYS A 560 -7.23 -11.91 29.76
C LYS A 560 -7.91 -11.78 28.39
N ASN A 561 -7.26 -11.12 27.44
CA ASN A 561 -7.63 -11.30 26.04
C ASN A 561 -7.23 -12.71 25.57
N ASN A 562 -8.20 -13.61 25.41
CA ASN A 562 -8.03 -14.97 24.89
C ASN A 562 -8.39 -15.11 23.40
N GLN A 563 -8.53 -14.01 22.66
CA GLN A 563 -8.99 -14.03 21.26
C GLN A 563 -7.91 -14.43 20.26
N PHE A 564 -6.63 -14.55 20.66
CA PHE A 564 -5.51 -14.86 19.77
C PHE A 564 -5.80 -15.97 18.75
N TRP A 565 -6.27 -17.15 19.20
CA TRP A 565 -6.51 -18.28 18.30
C TRP A 565 -7.62 -18.01 17.30
N LEU A 566 -8.66 -17.28 17.71
CA LEU A 566 -9.73 -16.89 16.82
C LEU A 566 -9.29 -15.80 15.85
N ASP A 567 -8.52 -14.82 16.31
CA ASP A 567 -7.96 -13.76 15.45
C ASP A 567 -7.05 -14.37 14.38
N MET A 568 -6.21 -15.34 14.75
CA MET A 568 -5.33 -16.04 13.81
C MET A 568 -6.10 -16.96 12.86
N PHE A 569 -7.13 -17.66 13.35
CA PHE A 569 -8.06 -18.41 12.51
C PHE A 569 -8.74 -17.49 11.49
N ASN A 570 -9.26 -16.34 11.93
CA ASN A 570 -9.89 -15.35 11.06
C ASN A 570 -8.89 -14.76 10.07
N CYS A 571 -7.63 -14.54 10.45
CA CYS A 571 -6.58 -14.10 9.53
C CYS A 571 -6.33 -15.14 8.43
N LEU A 572 -6.25 -16.43 8.78
CA LEU A 572 -6.09 -17.51 7.80
C LEU A 572 -7.28 -17.56 6.82
N ILE A 573 -8.51 -17.53 7.34
CA ILE A 573 -9.71 -17.48 6.51
C ILE A 573 -9.76 -16.20 5.67
N GLY A 574 -9.33 -15.07 6.22
CA GLY A 574 -9.23 -13.78 5.53
C GLY A 574 -8.22 -13.78 4.38
N ILE A 575 -7.09 -14.48 4.53
CA ILE A 575 -6.11 -14.67 3.45
C ILE A 575 -6.72 -15.46 2.29
N ILE A 576 -7.48 -16.53 2.59
CA ILE A 576 -8.18 -17.33 1.57
C ILE A 576 -9.28 -16.49 0.91
N TRP A 577 -10.05 -15.76 1.71
CA TRP A 577 -11.10 -14.84 1.25
C TRP A 577 -10.54 -13.80 0.28
N GLN A 578 -9.45 -13.13 0.66
CA GLN A 578 -8.78 -12.14 -0.17
C GLN A 578 -8.16 -12.75 -1.43
N SER A 579 -7.53 -13.94 -1.32
CA SER A 579 -7.00 -14.68 -2.49
C SER A 579 -8.11 -15.01 -3.50
N SER A 580 -9.29 -15.40 -3.03
CA SER A 580 -10.43 -15.69 -3.90
C SER A 580 -10.94 -14.46 -4.66
N MET A 581 -10.86 -13.26 -4.06
CA MET A 581 -11.21 -12.00 -4.76
C MET A 581 -10.26 -11.63 -5.89
N ILE A 582 -9.00 -12.09 -5.81
CA ILE A 582 -7.99 -11.89 -6.85
C ILE A 582 -8.21 -12.89 -7.98
N LEU A 583 -8.39 -14.16 -7.63
CA LEU A 583 -8.53 -15.25 -8.60
C LEU A 583 -9.87 -15.21 -9.34
N LEU A 584 -10.96 -14.78 -8.68
CA LEU A 584 -12.30 -14.77 -9.26
C LEU A 584 -12.38 -13.92 -10.56
N PRO A 585 -11.95 -12.64 -10.59
CA PRO A 585 -11.94 -11.87 -11.83
C PRO A 585 -11.01 -12.45 -12.90
N ILE A 586 -9.87 -13.03 -12.51
CA ILE A 586 -8.93 -13.63 -13.46
C ILE A 586 -9.60 -14.81 -14.19
N PHE A 587 -10.14 -15.77 -13.44
CA PHE A 587 -10.80 -16.95 -14.04
C PHE A 587 -12.03 -16.58 -14.84
N LEU A 588 -12.78 -15.56 -14.39
CA LEU A 588 -13.94 -15.05 -15.11
C LEU A 588 -13.52 -14.54 -16.49
N VAL A 589 -12.53 -13.65 -16.55
CA VAL A 589 -12.12 -12.99 -17.81
C VAL A 589 -11.45 -13.96 -18.79
N VAL A 590 -10.68 -14.94 -18.29
CA VAL A 590 -10.12 -16.01 -19.16
C VAL A 590 -11.12 -17.12 -19.46
N ARG A 591 -12.38 -17.00 -19.00
CA ARG A 591 -13.49 -17.92 -19.27
C ARG A 591 -13.32 -19.34 -18.77
N ASP A 592 -12.56 -19.51 -17.69
CA ASP A 592 -12.55 -20.77 -16.95
C ASP A 592 -13.72 -20.78 -15.95
N TYR A 593 -14.92 -21.08 -16.45
CA TYR A 593 -16.15 -21.02 -15.65
C TYR A 593 -16.12 -21.98 -14.46
N ASN A 594 -15.50 -23.15 -14.59
CA ASN A 594 -15.36 -24.10 -13.50
C ASN A 594 -14.55 -23.49 -12.35
N LYS A 595 -13.36 -22.95 -12.64
CA LYS A 595 -12.54 -22.29 -11.62
C LYS A 595 -13.14 -20.97 -11.13
N THR A 596 -13.94 -20.29 -11.95
CA THR A 596 -14.72 -19.11 -11.56
C THR A 596 -15.74 -19.46 -10.48
N TRP A 597 -16.57 -20.49 -10.70
CA TRP A 597 -17.56 -20.94 -9.72
C TRP A 597 -16.91 -21.48 -8.44
N MET A 598 -15.78 -22.19 -8.56
CA MET A 598 -15.00 -22.62 -7.39
C MET A 598 -14.49 -21.42 -6.58
N SER A 599 -13.93 -20.41 -7.25
CA SER A 599 -13.42 -19.20 -6.58
C SER A 599 -14.56 -18.41 -5.92
N LEU A 600 -15.72 -18.33 -6.57
CA LEU A 600 -16.91 -17.70 -5.99
C LEU A 600 -17.43 -18.48 -4.78
N ALA A 601 -17.47 -19.81 -4.84
CA ALA A 601 -17.89 -20.65 -3.73
C ALA A 601 -16.95 -20.49 -2.52
N ILE A 602 -15.63 -20.46 -2.75
CA ILE A 602 -14.64 -20.18 -1.71
C ILE A 602 -14.86 -18.78 -1.12
N PHE A 603 -15.07 -17.77 -1.95
CA PHE A 603 -15.35 -16.40 -1.51
C PHE A 603 -16.60 -16.34 -0.61
N LEU A 604 -17.71 -16.96 -1.03
CA LEU A 604 -18.96 -16.97 -0.28
C LEU A 604 -18.84 -17.76 1.02
N LEU A 605 -18.20 -18.93 0.99
CA LEU A 605 -17.99 -19.77 2.18
C LEU A 605 -17.13 -19.05 3.22
N THR A 606 -16.00 -18.48 2.80
CA THR A 606 -15.13 -17.72 3.69
C THR A 606 -15.80 -16.45 4.20
N SER A 607 -16.60 -15.75 3.38
CA SER A 607 -17.45 -14.63 3.81
C SER A 607 -18.46 -15.05 4.89
N LEU A 608 -19.08 -16.23 4.73
CA LEU A 608 -20.03 -16.76 5.71
C LEU A 608 -19.34 -17.12 7.03
N ILE A 609 -18.15 -17.73 6.98
CA ILE A 609 -17.35 -18.01 8.17
C ILE A 609 -16.99 -16.69 8.88
N LEU A 610 -16.45 -15.71 8.15
CA LEU A 610 -16.05 -14.40 8.69
C LEU A 610 -17.25 -13.60 9.22
N LYS A 611 -18.45 -13.79 8.66
CA LYS A 611 -19.67 -13.19 9.21
C LYS A 611 -19.87 -13.59 10.68
N PHE A 612 -19.82 -14.89 10.99
CA PHE A 612 -20.06 -15.39 12.34
C PHE A 612 -18.87 -15.21 13.28
N THR A 613 -17.65 -15.40 12.75
CA THR A 613 -16.43 -15.43 13.56
C THR A 613 -15.81 -14.05 13.79
N TRP A 614 -16.04 -13.10 12.88
CA TRP A 614 -15.51 -11.74 12.94
C TRP A 614 -16.64 -10.68 12.96
N LEU A 615 -17.48 -10.59 11.94
CA LEU A 615 -18.41 -9.46 11.76
C LEU A 615 -19.42 -9.35 12.91
N ASP A 616 -20.03 -10.46 13.31
CA ASP A 616 -21.01 -10.48 14.39
C ASP A 616 -20.37 -10.22 15.77
N LYS A 617 -19.05 -10.41 15.91
CA LYS A 617 -18.30 -9.97 17.09
C LYS A 617 -18.02 -8.48 17.06
N VAL A 618 -17.59 -7.95 15.92
CA VAL A 618 -17.36 -6.51 15.73
C VAL A 618 -18.65 -5.72 15.97
N LYS A 619 -19.82 -6.24 15.55
CA LYS A 619 -21.13 -5.63 15.84
C LYS A 619 -21.42 -5.49 17.34
N LYS A 620 -20.90 -6.40 18.17
CA LYS A 620 -21.10 -6.41 19.63
C LYS A 620 -20.12 -5.50 20.37
N LEU A 621 -19.16 -4.86 19.69
CA LEU A 621 -18.28 -3.89 20.31
C LEU A 621 -19.14 -2.73 20.86
N LYS A 622 -19.22 -2.64 22.20
CA LYS A 622 -19.98 -1.60 22.89
C LYS A 622 -19.50 -0.23 22.43
N HIS A 623 -20.45 0.66 22.18
CA HIS A 623 -20.20 2.07 21.89
C HIS A 623 -19.79 2.81 23.17
N LYS A 624 -18.66 2.42 23.77
CA LYS A 624 -18.02 3.20 24.84
C LYS A 624 -17.50 4.56 24.34
N ASP A 625 -17.55 4.80 23.03
CA ASP A 625 -17.02 5.98 22.36
C ASP A 625 -18.06 7.11 22.17
N ASP A 626 -19.36 6.89 22.47
CA ASP A 626 -20.43 7.85 22.16
C ASP A 626 -20.49 9.07 23.10
N GLU A 627 -20.09 8.96 24.38
CA GLU A 627 -20.27 10.03 25.36
C GLU A 627 -19.53 11.35 25.04
N GLU A 628 -18.51 11.33 24.16
CA GLU A 628 -17.77 12.54 23.78
C GLU A 628 -18.28 13.20 22.47
N TYR A 629 -19.04 12.49 21.63
CA TYR A 629 -19.36 12.97 20.27
C TYR A 629 -20.86 13.20 20.02
N THR A 630 -21.76 12.67 20.86
CA THR A 630 -23.19 13.01 20.82
C THR A 630 -23.51 14.38 21.41
N LEU A 631 -22.55 15.05 22.06
CA LEU A 631 -22.71 16.42 22.59
C LEU A 631 -22.39 17.52 21.54
N ALA A 632 -22.12 17.16 20.29
CA ALA A 632 -21.75 18.09 19.21
C ALA A 632 -22.66 18.02 17.97
N GLU A 633 -23.78 17.29 18.05
CA GLU A 633 -24.93 17.44 17.14
C GLU A 633 -25.95 18.41 17.78
#